data_AF-A0AAT9S6C6-F1
#
_entry.id   AF-A0AAT9S6C6-F1
#
_cell.length_a   1.000
_cell.length_b   1.000
_cell.length_c   1.000
_cell.angle_alpha   90.00
_cell.angle_beta   90.00
_cell.angle_gamma   90.00
#
_symmetry.space_group_name_H-M   'P 1'
#
loop_
_entity.id
_entity.type
_entity.pdbx_description
1 polymer ?
#
loop_
_entity_poly.entity_id
_entity_poly.type
_entity_poly.pdbx_seq_one_letter_code
_entity_poly.pdbx_strand_id
1 'polypeptide(L)'
;MSRSRLAHGSLTSLAAALALLAAGCSGTADGAGGCRENGGWSAKDRAEWLRPTVSFPEAAAEVNAADKDPAVLIRPRDRDDGGPLCEPVTVHVEFWELTARTAGTEMTSVLSYRLATDGTEERAIGFPPGLSAGKRGACIGVLMAAYSGARLAETELPEDVGRSASTGTADVEFRTDRIGAYRLLPPSDPERCDADGGPTTSPPATPMPWGSDHP
;
A
#
# COMPACT_ATOMS: atom_id res chain seq x y z
N MET A 1 -47.49 73.75 23.76
CA MET A 1 -48.49 74.11 22.74
C MET A 1 -48.12 73.44 21.42
N SER A 2 -49.10 72.86 20.71
CA SER A 2 -49.09 72.33 19.33
C SER A 2 -48.23 71.06 19.06
N ARG A 3 -48.81 69.88 18.78
CA ARG A 3 -49.51 69.39 17.54
C ARG A 3 -48.61 69.48 16.30
N SER A 4 -48.45 68.53 15.39
CA SER A 4 -48.90 67.14 15.17
C SER A 4 -48.22 66.66 13.87
N ARG A 5 -48.17 65.34 13.66
CA ARG A 5 -48.48 64.58 12.42
C ARG A 5 -47.40 63.62 11.92
N LEU A 6 -47.80 62.35 11.97
CA LEU A 6 -47.33 61.24 11.16
C LEU A 6 -47.49 61.53 9.67
N ALA A 7 -46.54 61.05 8.86
CA ALA A 7 -46.78 60.71 7.46
C ALA A 7 -46.12 59.36 7.17
N HIS A 8 -46.96 58.37 6.88
CA HIS A 8 -46.61 57.09 6.30
C HIS A 8 -46.38 57.23 4.79
N GLY A 9 -45.46 56.42 4.25
CA GLY A 9 -45.30 56.15 2.82
C GLY A 9 -43.87 55.66 2.57
N SER A 10 -43.56 54.55 1.91
CA SER A 10 -44.37 53.54 1.24
C SER A 10 -43.55 52.24 1.18
N LEU A 11 -44.21 51.11 1.41
CA LEU A 11 -43.75 49.78 1.02
C LEU A 11 -44.08 49.59 -0.47
N THR A 12 -43.08 49.38 -1.32
CA THR A 12 -43.20 48.71 -2.63
C THR A 12 -41.77 48.37 -3.10
N SER A 13 -41.34 47.12 -2.94
CA SER A 13 -41.39 46.06 -3.95
C SER A 13 -40.20 46.10 -4.91
N LEU A 14 -39.31 45.11 -4.79
CA LEU A 14 -38.75 44.33 -5.92
C LEU A 14 -37.78 43.28 -5.36
N ALA A 15 -38.34 42.23 -4.75
CA ALA A 15 -37.67 40.94 -4.71
C ALA A 15 -37.83 40.33 -6.11
N ALA A 16 -36.87 40.61 -6.99
CA ALA A 16 -36.76 39.90 -8.26
C ALA A 16 -36.25 38.49 -7.99
N ALA A 17 -36.97 37.52 -8.54
CA ALA A 17 -36.81 36.10 -8.34
C ALA A 17 -35.39 35.58 -8.66
N LEU A 18 -34.74 35.00 -7.66
CA LEU A 18 -33.67 34.01 -7.85
C LEU A 18 -34.34 32.64 -8.08
N ALA A 19 -34.87 32.46 -9.28
CA ALA A 19 -35.38 31.17 -9.72
C ALA A 19 -35.18 31.04 -11.23
N LEU A 20 -33.93 30.96 -11.68
CA LEU A 20 -33.59 30.47 -13.01
C LEU A 20 -32.33 29.60 -12.95
N LEU A 21 -32.59 28.29 -13.11
CA LEU A 21 -31.74 27.33 -13.82
C LEU A 21 -30.54 26.74 -13.05
N ALA A 22 -30.87 25.94 -12.03
CA ALA A 22 -30.14 24.71 -11.68
C ALA A 22 -30.38 23.61 -12.74
N ALA A 23 -30.13 23.93 -14.00
CA ALA A 23 -30.17 23.00 -15.13
C ALA A 23 -29.18 23.52 -16.18
N GLY A 24 -28.05 22.83 -16.32
CA GLY A 24 -27.12 23.08 -17.42
C GLY A 24 -25.68 23.43 -17.03
N CYS A 25 -25.05 22.60 -16.20
CA CYS A 25 -23.64 22.24 -16.39
C CYS A 25 -23.46 20.72 -16.23
N SER A 26 -24.39 19.93 -16.78
CA SER A 26 -24.02 18.64 -17.37
C SER A 26 -23.27 18.95 -18.66
N GLY A 27 -22.08 19.52 -18.51
CA GLY A 27 -21.13 19.70 -19.58
C GLY A 27 -20.54 18.34 -19.86
N THR A 28 -21.07 17.66 -20.88
CA THR A 28 -20.31 16.70 -21.68
C THR A 28 -19.10 17.43 -22.25
N ALA A 29 -18.05 17.52 -21.45
CA ALA A 29 -16.71 17.74 -21.97
C ALA A 29 -16.19 16.38 -22.40
N ASP A 30 -16.64 15.92 -23.57
CA ASP A 30 -15.88 14.97 -24.37
C ASP A 30 -14.63 15.69 -24.90
N GLY A 31 -13.75 16.10 -23.99
CA GLY A 31 -12.34 16.19 -24.29
C GLY A 31 -11.85 14.76 -24.46
N ALA A 32 -11.03 14.48 -25.47
CA ALA A 32 -10.35 13.21 -25.65
C ALA A 32 -9.30 12.97 -24.53
N GLY A 33 -9.72 13.06 -23.28
CA GLY A 33 -8.95 13.07 -22.05
C GLY A 33 -9.76 13.29 -20.78
N GLY A 34 -10.94 12.68 -20.70
CA GLY A 34 -11.70 12.59 -19.45
C GLY A 34 -11.02 11.69 -18.41
N CYS A 35 -11.27 12.02 -17.15
CA CYS A 35 -11.00 11.15 -16.00
C CYS A 35 -12.17 10.20 -15.77
N ARG A 36 -11.96 9.14 -14.99
CA ARG A 36 -12.97 8.16 -14.64
C ARG A 36 -13.59 8.46 -13.27
N GLU A 37 -14.92 8.51 -13.23
CA GLU A 37 -15.67 8.62 -11.98
C GLU A 37 -15.52 7.36 -11.10
N ASN A 38 -15.34 7.59 -9.80
CA ASN A 38 -15.08 6.53 -8.81
C ASN A 38 -15.87 6.67 -7.49
N GLY A 39 -16.82 7.62 -7.39
CA GLY A 39 -17.56 7.91 -6.16
C GLY A 39 -18.39 6.76 -5.57
N GLY A 40 -18.63 5.68 -6.34
CA GLY A 40 -19.37 4.48 -5.90
C GLY A 40 -18.52 3.22 -5.73
N TRP A 41 -17.20 3.31 -5.86
CA TRP A 41 -16.34 2.12 -5.91
C TRP A 41 -16.23 1.41 -4.56
N SER A 42 -16.34 0.09 -4.61
CA SER A 42 -16.04 -0.76 -3.47
C SER A 42 -14.54 -0.73 -3.14
N ALA A 43 -14.17 -1.35 -2.03
CA ALA A 43 -12.77 -1.55 -1.66
C ALA A 43 -12.03 -2.41 -2.71
N LYS A 44 -12.74 -3.43 -3.22
CA LYS A 44 -12.25 -4.34 -4.26
C LYS A 44 -12.01 -3.61 -5.58
N ASP A 45 -12.96 -2.80 -6.04
CA ASP A 45 -12.82 -2.06 -7.32
C ASP A 45 -11.59 -1.14 -7.29
N ARG A 46 -11.36 -0.47 -6.15
CA ARG A 46 -10.17 0.37 -5.93
C ARG A 46 -8.88 -0.44 -5.93
N ALA A 47 -8.90 -1.63 -5.32
CA ALA A 47 -7.75 -2.52 -5.34
C ALA A 47 -7.45 -3.05 -6.75
N GLU A 48 -8.48 -3.43 -7.50
CA GLU A 48 -8.35 -3.88 -8.89
C GLU A 48 -7.82 -2.78 -9.81
N TRP A 49 -8.25 -1.53 -9.61
CA TRP A 49 -7.69 -0.39 -10.31
C TRP A 49 -6.25 -0.08 -9.87
N LEU A 50 -5.87 -0.34 -8.63
CA LEU A 50 -4.48 -0.12 -8.18
C LEU A 50 -3.53 -1.17 -8.76
N ARG A 51 -3.95 -2.45 -8.79
CA ARG A 51 -3.13 -3.63 -9.06
C ARG A 51 -2.14 -3.53 -10.23
N PRO A 52 -2.52 -3.09 -11.44
CA PRO A 52 -1.61 -3.17 -12.59
C PRO A 52 -0.56 -2.05 -12.60
N THR A 53 -0.76 -1.02 -11.77
CA THR A 53 0.15 0.12 -11.66
C THR A 53 1.31 -0.14 -10.71
N VAL A 54 1.09 -1.03 -9.74
CA VAL A 54 2.05 -1.30 -8.68
C VAL A 54 3.00 -2.40 -9.15
N SER A 55 4.28 -2.08 -9.15
CA SER A 55 5.35 -3.06 -9.30
C SER A 55 6.32 -2.97 -8.12
N PHE A 56 7.03 -4.06 -7.92
CA PHE A 56 8.08 -4.16 -6.90
C PHE A 56 9.38 -4.48 -7.65
N PRO A 57 10.14 -3.47 -8.09
CA PRO A 57 11.40 -3.71 -8.77
C PRO A 57 12.32 -4.53 -7.86
N GLU A 58 13.03 -5.50 -8.45
CA GLU A 58 14.11 -6.15 -7.72
C GLU A 58 15.24 -5.12 -7.60
N ALA A 59 15.59 -4.73 -6.36
CA ALA A 59 16.79 -3.94 -6.14
C ALA A 59 17.96 -4.80 -6.66
N ALA A 60 18.52 -4.42 -7.81
CA ALA A 60 19.59 -5.19 -8.42
C ALA A 60 20.73 -5.32 -7.42
N ALA A 61 21.17 -6.56 -7.17
CA ALA A 61 22.14 -6.85 -6.12
C ALA A 61 23.48 -6.13 -6.32
N GLU A 62 23.79 -5.61 -7.51
CA GLU A 62 24.92 -4.74 -7.84
C GLU A 62 24.80 -4.39 -9.33
N VAL A 63 24.59 -3.13 -9.74
CA VAL A 63 25.38 -2.35 -10.72
C VAL A 63 24.81 -0.90 -10.77
N ASN A 64 25.67 0.10 -10.53
CA ASN A 64 25.45 1.54 -10.79
C ASN A 64 24.35 2.27 -9.98
N ALA A 65 24.69 2.58 -8.72
CA ALA A 65 23.93 3.42 -7.80
C ALA A 65 23.94 4.92 -8.17
N ALA A 66 23.45 5.27 -9.37
CA ALA A 66 23.14 6.66 -9.70
C ALA A 66 21.71 7.04 -9.24
N ASP A 67 20.79 6.08 -9.16
CA ASP A 67 19.47 6.26 -8.56
C ASP A 67 19.11 5.01 -7.76
N LYS A 68 18.62 5.18 -6.52
CA LYS A 68 18.25 4.06 -5.65
C LYS A 68 16.98 3.41 -6.22
N ASP A 69 17.08 2.19 -6.73
CA ASP A 69 15.92 1.44 -7.22
C ASP A 69 14.80 1.44 -6.16
N PRO A 70 13.55 1.81 -6.52
CA PRO A 70 12.46 1.82 -5.57
C PRO A 70 12.09 0.40 -5.15
N ALA A 71 11.68 0.23 -3.89
CA ALA A 71 11.08 -1.01 -3.40
C ALA A 71 9.66 -1.21 -3.95
N VAL A 72 8.92 -0.09 -4.08
CA VAL A 72 7.58 -0.05 -4.64
C VAL A 72 7.51 1.10 -5.65
N LEU A 73 7.03 0.80 -6.85
CA LEU A 73 6.76 1.76 -7.89
C LEU A 73 5.28 1.72 -8.23
N ILE A 74 4.60 2.86 -8.09
CA ILE A 74 3.23 3.06 -8.57
C ILE A 74 3.32 3.91 -9.83
N ARG A 75 3.11 3.29 -10.98
CA ARG A 75 3.20 3.97 -12.28
C ARG A 75 1.91 4.75 -12.59
N PRO A 76 1.99 5.78 -13.46
CA PRO A 76 0.81 6.39 -14.04
C PRO A 76 -0.09 5.37 -14.76
N ARG A 77 -1.38 5.68 -14.87
CA ARG A 77 -2.38 4.87 -15.57
C ARG A 77 -2.57 5.41 -16.98
N ASP A 78 -2.33 4.54 -17.95
CA ASP A 78 -2.76 4.78 -19.33
C ASP A 78 -4.27 4.60 -19.47
N ARG A 79 -4.86 5.21 -20.49
CA ARG A 79 -6.31 5.15 -20.71
C ARG A 79 -6.82 3.75 -21.04
N ASP A 80 -6.02 2.98 -21.75
CA ASP A 80 -6.33 1.59 -22.10
C ASP A 80 -6.34 0.69 -20.86
N ASP A 81 -5.68 1.14 -19.80
CA ASP A 81 -5.51 0.48 -18.51
C ASP A 81 -6.43 1.07 -17.44
N GLY A 82 -7.61 1.57 -17.84
CA GLY A 82 -8.62 2.12 -16.93
C GLY A 82 -8.43 3.60 -16.57
N GLY A 83 -7.32 4.22 -16.98
CA GLY A 83 -7.09 5.66 -16.96
C GLY A 83 -7.04 6.31 -15.57
N PRO A 84 -6.83 7.64 -15.55
CA PRO A 84 -6.83 8.41 -14.32
C PRO A 84 -8.25 8.61 -13.77
N LEU A 85 -8.36 8.81 -12.46
CA LEU A 85 -9.62 9.02 -11.74
C LEU A 85 -9.94 10.51 -11.60
N CYS A 86 -11.23 10.84 -11.52
CA CYS A 86 -11.66 12.21 -11.26
C CYS A 86 -11.43 12.62 -9.81
N GLU A 87 -11.62 11.67 -8.88
CA GLU A 87 -11.31 11.86 -7.47
C GLU A 87 -10.17 10.92 -7.06
N PRO A 88 -9.08 11.44 -6.44
CA PRO A 88 -7.99 10.60 -5.97
C PRO A 88 -8.46 9.54 -4.96
N VAL A 89 -7.95 8.32 -5.09
CA VAL A 89 -8.12 7.28 -4.08
C VAL A 89 -7.00 7.36 -3.04
N THR A 90 -7.34 7.12 -1.77
CA THR A 90 -6.31 6.92 -0.74
C THR A 90 -5.67 5.55 -0.94
N VAL A 91 -4.34 5.53 -1.04
CA VAL A 91 -3.51 4.34 -1.13
C VAL A 91 -2.53 4.33 0.03
N HIS A 92 -2.40 3.19 0.69
CA HIS A 92 -1.34 2.93 1.64
C HIS A 92 -0.30 2.01 1.01
N VAL A 93 0.97 2.32 1.25
CA VAL A 93 2.09 1.41 1.00
C VAL A 93 2.74 1.11 2.32
N GLU A 94 2.76 -0.16 2.71
CA GLU A 94 3.25 -0.57 4.02
C GLU A 94 4.28 -1.69 3.90
N PHE A 95 5.26 -1.62 4.79
CA PHE A 95 6.38 -2.53 4.91
C PHE A 95 6.29 -3.19 6.28
N TRP A 96 6.30 -4.52 6.29
CA TRP A 96 6.45 -5.33 7.48
C TRP A 96 7.79 -6.06 7.44
N GLU A 97 8.55 -5.96 8.51
CA GLU A 97 9.70 -6.81 8.76
C GLU A 97 9.22 -8.19 9.20
N LEU A 98 9.83 -9.23 8.65
CA LEU A 98 9.55 -10.62 8.97
C LEU A 98 10.77 -11.24 9.64
N THR A 99 10.70 -11.45 10.95
CA THR A 99 11.79 -12.04 11.72
C THR A 99 11.52 -13.53 11.91
N ALA A 100 12.26 -14.39 11.19
CA ALA A 100 12.22 -15.83 11.41
C ALA A 100 12.82 -16.16 12.78
N ARG A 101 12.10 -16.94 13.58
CA ARG A 101 12.52 -17.47 14.87
C ARG A 101 12.24 -18.97 14.91
N THR A 102 12.82 -19.69 15.87
CA THR A 102 12.50 -21.12 16.09
C THR A 102 11.01 -21.40 16.32
N ALA A 103 10.25 -20.45 16.88
CA ALA A 103 8.81 -20.60 17.11
C ALA A 103 7.94 -20.28 15.88
N GLY A 104 8.51 -19.63 14.85
CA GLY A 104 7.79 -19.12 13.68
C GLY A 104 8.29 -17.75 13.26
N THR A 105 7.60 -17.13 12.30
CA THR A 105 7.92 -15.81 11.80
C THR A 105 7.12 -14.75 12.54
N GLU A 106 7.80 -13.79 13.16
CA GLU A 106 7.17 -12.59 13.70
C GLU A 106 7.06 -11.53 12.61
N MET A 107 5.91 -10.86 12.52
CA MET A 107 5.65 -9.80 11.53
C MET A 107 5.43 -8.47 12.24
N THR A 108 6.30 -7.50 11.98
CA THR A 108 6.22 -6.16 12.59
C THR A 108 6.13 -5.09 11.53
N SER A 109 5.13 -4.21 11.61
CA SER A 109 5.04 -3.04 10.71
C SER A 109 6.14 -2.05 11.05
N VAL A 110 6.97 -1.71 10.06
CA VAL A 110 8.14 -0.82 10.25
C VAL A 110 7.98 0.53 9.55
N LEU A 111 7.19 0.60 8.49
CA LEU A 111 6.99 1.82 7.73
C LEU A 111 5.67 1.79 6.95
N SER A 112 4.93 2.90 6.98
CA SER A 112 3.70 3.07 6.21
C SER A 112 3.64 4.46 5.59
N TYR A 113 3.33 4.52 4.30
CA TYR A 113 3.09 5.75 3.56
C TYR A 113 1.61 5.83 3.20
N ARG A 114 1.00 6.98 3.47
CA ARG A 114 -0.34 7.30 2.97
C ARG A 114 -0.21 8.25 1.79
N LEU A 115 -0.80 7.87 0.67
CA LEU A 115 -0.81 8.61 -0.58
C LEU A 115 -2.25 8.87 -1.03
N ALA A 116 -2.45 9.97 -1.74
CA ALA A 116 -3.64 10.17 -2.57
C ALA A 116 -3.17 10.09 -4.03
N THR A 117 -3.81 9.25 -4.83
CA THR A 117 -3.47 9.09 -6.25
C THR A 117 -4.73 9.03 -7.10
N ASP A 118 -4.73 9.81 -8.18
CA ASP A 118 -5.69 9.70 -9.28
C ASP A 118 -5.10 8.87 -10.43
N GLY A 119 -3.86 8.37 -10.31
CA GLY A 119 -3.18 7.61 -11.35
C GLY A 119 -2.48 8.46 -12.41
N THR A 120 -2.35 9.77 -12.24
CA THR A 120 -1.66 10.63 -13.23
C THR A 120 -0.15 10.69 -13.02
N GLU A 121 0.30 10.56 -11.77
CA GLU A 121 1.71 10.72 -11.40
C GLU A 121 2.34 9.42 -10.93
N GLU A 122 3.63 9.28 -11.24
CA GLU A 122 4.45 8.21 -10.69
C GLU A 122 4.75 8.45 -9.21
N ARG A 123 4.84 7.36 -8.45
CA ARG A 123 5.32 7.35 -7.06
C ARG A 123 6.35 6.24 -6.87
N ALA A 124 7.56 6.63 -6.51
CA ALA A 124 8.65 5.73 -6.17
C ALA A 124 8.89 5.75 -4.65
N ILE A 125 8.91 4.57 -4.02
CA ILE A 125 9.08 4.41 -2.58
C ILE A 125 10.24 3.45 -2.33
N GLY A 126 11.26 3.91 -1.61
CA GLY A 126 12.44 3.10 -1.28
C GLY A 126 12.20 2.13 -0.13
N PHE A 127 13.13 1.18 0.04
CA PHE A 127 13.13 0.30 1.21
C PHE A 127 13.35 1.08 2.52
N PRO A 128 12.71 0.67 3.62
CA PRO A 128 13.13 1.07 4.95
C PRO A 128 14.62 0.73 5.19
N PRO A 129 15.33 1.50 6.02
CA PRO A 129 16.72 1.19 6.37
C PRO A 129 16.87 -0.25 6.87
N GLY A 130 17.88 -0.97 6.37
CA GLY A 130 18.18 -2.35 6.77
C GLY A 130 17.40 -3.44 6.02
N LEU A 131 16.35 -3.09 5.25
CA LEU A 131 15.47 -4.09 4.62
C LEU A 131 15.71 -4.34 3.13
N SER A 132 16.63 -3.61 2.50
CA SER A 132 17.00 -3.86 1.09
C SER A 132 17.77 -5.17 0.92
N ALA A 133 17.78 -5.69 -0.31
CA ALA A 133 18.69 -6.77 -0.71
C ALA A 133 20.15 -6.39 -0.35
N GLY A 134 20.87 -7.30 0.30
CA GLY A 134 22.25 -7.07 0.78
C GLY A 134 22.39 -6.42 2.16
N LYS A 135 21.32 -5.84 2.73
CA LYS A 135 21.33 -5.30 4.11
C LYS A 135 20.54 -6.16 5.08
N ARG A 136 19.48 -6.82 4.60
CA ARG A 136 18.68 -7.74 5.40
C ARG A 136 19.48 -9.00 5.73
N GLY A 137 19.49 -9.39 7.01
CA GLY A 137 20.14 -10.61 7.49
C GLY A 137 19.42 -11.88 7.05
N ALA A 138 20.04 -13.04 7.29
CA ALA A 138 19.50 -14.33 6.84
C ALA A 138 18.12 -14.68 7.42
N CYS A 139 17.83 -14.16 8.61
CA CYS A 139 16.58 -14.35 9.35
C CYS A 139 15.54 -13.27 9.09
N ILE A 140 15.86 -12.26 8.27
CA ILE A 140 15.00 -11.10 8.03
C ILE A 140 14.42 -11.15 6.61
N GLY A 141 13.10 -11.26 6.55
CA GLY A 141 12.28 -11.06 5.37
C GLY A 141 11.55 -9.72 5.40
N VAL A 142 10.84 -9.43 4.32
CA VAL A 142 10.04 -8.22 4.16
C VAL A 142 8.74 -8.58 3.43
N LEU A 143 7.60 -8.19 3.99
CA LEU A 143 6.35 -8.12 3.27
C LEU A 143 6.09 -6.67 2.90
N MET A 144 5.78 -6.43 1.63
CA MET A 144 5.40 -5.11 1.12
C MET A 144 4.02 -5.23 0.51
N ALA A 145 3.13 -4.27 0.80
CA ALA A 145 1.83 -4.22 0.15
C ALA A 145 1.43 -2.79 -0.19
N ALA A 146 0.74 -2.64 -1.31
CA ALA A 146 0.04 -1.43 -1.71
C ALA A 146 -1.47 -1.73 -1.74
N TYR A 147 -2.25 -0.96 -0.99
CA TYR A 147 -3.67 -1.23 -0.78
C TYR A 147 -4.48 0.06 -0.65
N SER A 148 -5.77 0.00 -0.98
CA SER A 148 -6.63 1.18 -0.97
C SER A 148 -7.35 1.37 0.38
N GLY A 149 -7.70 2.61 0.73
CA GLY A 149 -8.51 2.94 1.91
C GLY A 149 -7.71 3.35 3.14
N ALA A 150 -8.20 2.98 4.34
CA ALA A 150 -7.52 3.25 5.63
C ALA A 150 -6.29 2.35 5.84
N ARG A 151 -5.61 2.40 6.98
CA ARG A 151 -4.59 1.37 7.31
C ARG A 151 -5.25 0.00 7.51
N LEU A 152 -4.55 -1.10 7.23
CA LEU A 152 -5.06 -2.44 7.54
C LEU A 152 -5.13 -2.66 9.06
N ALA A 153 -6.23 -3.24 9.52
CA ALA A 153 -6.33 -3.77 10.88
C ALA A 153 -5.61 -5.13 10.98
N GLU A 154 -5.25 -5.53 12.20
CA GLU A 154 -4.62 -6.84 12.47
C GLU A 154 -5.46 -8.01 11.93
N THR A 155 -6.79 -7.90 12.00
CA THR A 155 -7.74 -8.89 11.47
C THR A 155 -7.77 -8.96 9.94
N GLU A 156 -7.23 -7.97 9.23
CA GLU A 156 -7.08 -7.96 7.77
C GLU A 156 -5.71 -8.51 7.34
N LEU A 157 -4.74 -8.59 8.26
CA LEU A 157 -3.40 -9.10 7.99
C LEU A 157 -3.42 -10.63 7.80
N PRO A 158 -2.45 -11.19 7.07
CA PRO A 158 -2.26 -12.64 6.96
C PRO A 158 -2.01 -13.27 8.33
N GLU A 159 -2.53 -14.47 8.55
CA GLU A 159 -2.25 -15.25 9.76
C GLU A 159 -0.88 -15.94 9.70
N ASP A 160 -0.48 -16.39 8.51
CA ASP A 160 0.77 -17.10 8.27
C ASP A 160 1.62 -16.40 7.19
N VAL A 161 2.83 -16.01 7.57
CA VAL A 161 3.85 -15.47 6.66
C VAL A 161 5.10 -16.35 6.72
N GLY A 162 5.14 -17.40 5.88
CA GLY A 162 6.39 -18.11 5.59
C GLY A 162 6.55 -19.55 6.09
N ARG A 163 5.52 -20.23 6.62
CA ARG A 163 5.61 -21.68 6.90
C ARG A 163 5.39 -22.56 5.65
N SER A 164 4.73 -22.03 4.62
CA SER A 164 4.33 -22.79 3.42
C SER A 164 5.25 -22.61 2.20
N ALA A 165 6.39 -21.92 2.36
CA ALA A 165 7.28 -21.53 1.26
C ALA A 165 8.15 -22.67 0.68
N SER A 166 7.95 -23.91 1.11
CA SER A 166 8.73 -25.08 0.69
C SER A 166 8.50 -25.50 -0.77
N THR A 167 7.54 -24.89 -1.48
CA THR A 167 7.20 -25.25 -2.87
C THR A 167 6.87 -24.05 -3.76
N GLY A 168 7.77 -23.06 -3.86
CA GLY A 168 7.71 -22.02 -4.89
C GLY A 168 6.66 -20.93 -4.62
N THR A 169 7.08 -19.66 -4.73
CA THR A 169 6.29 -18.44 -4.45
C THR A 169 5.38 -18.58 -3.24
N ALA A 170 5.90 -18.27 -2.05
CA ALA A 170 5.09 -18.15 -0.86
C ALA A 170 3.94 -17.16 -1.11
N ASP A 171 2.74 -17.70 -1.33
CA ASP A 171 1.51 -16.93 -1.47
C ASP A 171 1.14 -16.40 -0.08
N VAL A 172 0.82 -15.11 -0.01
CA VAL A 172 0.40 -14.44 1.22
C VAL A 172 -1.06 -14.09 1.07
N GLU A 173 -1.91 -14.75 1.87
CA GLU A 173 -3.34 -14.51 1.84
C GLU A 173 -3.73 -13.44 2.87
N PHE A 174 -4.01 -12.23 2.38
CA PHE A 174 -4.59 -11.17 3.19
C PHE A 174 -6.09 -11.42 3.38
N ARG A 175 -6.61 -11.16 4.59
CA ARG A 175 -8.03 -11.32 4.93
C ARG A 175 -8.84 -10.09 4.54
N THR A 176 -8.56 -9.50 3.37
CA THR A 176 -9.20 -8.28 2.87
C THR A 176 -9.08 -8.16 1.35
N ASP A 177 -10.13 -7.63 0.71
CA ASP A 177 -10.15 -7.41 -0.75
C ASP A 177 -9.44 -6.10 -1.17
N ARG A 178 -8.83 -5.40 -0.22
CA ARG A 178 -8.28 -4.05 -0.43
C ARG A 178 -6.87 -4.05 -1.02
N ILE A 179 -6.23 -5.22 -1.11
CA ILE A 179 -4.87 -5.37 -1.60
C ILE A 179 -4.84 -5.21 -3.13
N GLY A 180 -4.18 -4.13 -3.57
CA GLY A 180 -3.89 -3.93 -4.99
C GLY A 180 -2.81 -4.90 -5.43
N ALA A 181 -1.65 -4.82 -4.78
CA ALA A 181 -0.53 -5.72 -5.02
C ALA A 181 0.31 -5.89 -3.75
N TYR A 182 1.04 -7.00 -3.66
CA TYR A 182 1.98 -7.26 -2.59
C TYR A 182 3.21 -8.00 -3.13
N ARG A 183 4.32 -7.95 -2.38
CA ARG A 183 5.49 -8.80 -2.60
C ARG A 183 6.03 -9.26 -1.26
N LEU A 184 6.22 -10.58 -1.16
CA LEU A 184 6.93 -11.21 -0.08
C LEU A 184 8.38 -11.47 -0.50
N LEU A 185 9.32 -10.97 0.30
CA LEU A 185 10.72 -11.34 0.27
C LEU A 185 10.99 -12.20 1.53
N PRO A 186 11.00 -13.53 1.44
CA PRO A 186 11.16 -14.36 2.63
C PRO A 186 12.57 -14.18 3.24
N PRO A 187 12.75 -14.50 4.54
CA PRO A 187 14.06 -14.76 5.12
C PRO A 187 14.81 -15.78 4.25
N SER A 188 16.13 -15.60 4.09
CA SER A 188 16.92 -16.45 3.19
C SER A 188 17.35 -17.77 3.81
N ASP A 189 17.45 -17.85 5.15
CA ASP A 189 17.83 -19.06 5.88
C ASP A 189 17.03 -19.20 7.19
N PRO A 190 15.68 -19.30 7.11
CA PRO A 190 14.82 -19.30 8.30
C PRO A 190 15.07 -20.48 9.25
N GLU A 191 15.55 -21.61 8.71
CA GLU A 191 15.86 -22.83 9.48
C GLU A 191 17.12 -22.69 10.34
N ARG A 192 17.96 -21.68 10.06
CA ARG A 192 19.15 -21.36 10.86
C ARG A 192 18.93 -20.13 11.73
N CYS A 193 17.69 -19.86 12.13
CA CYS A 193 17.38 -18.76 13.03
C CYS A 193 17.14 -19.26 14.45
N ASP A 194 17.76 -18.58 15.42
CA ASP A 194 17.55 -18.85 16.84
C ASP A 194 16.22 -18.26 17.34
N ALA A 195 15.96 -18.36 18.65
CA ALA A 195 14.73 -17.84 19.25
C ALA A 195 14.64 -16.30 19.17
N ASP A 196 15.77 -15.62 19.10
CA ASP A 196 15.88 -14.16 19.05
C ASP A 196 15.84 -13.61 17.61
N GLY A 197 15.85 -14.50 16.61
CA GLY A 197 15.86 -14.15 15.19
C GLY A 197 17.26 -13.84 14.65
N GLY A 198 18.29 -14.26 15.38
CA GLY A 198 19.68 -14.24 14.94
C GLY A 198 20.07 -15.54 14.23
N PRO A 199 21.14 -15.53 13.41
CA PRO A 199 21.66 -16.75 12.81
C PRO A 199 22.23 -17.68 13.89
N THR A 200 21.87 -18.96 13.84
CA THR A 200 22.45 -19.99 14.70
C THR A 200 23.94 -20.10 14.41
N THR A 201 24.78 -19.70 15.37
CA THR A 201 26.24 -19.73 15.24
C THR A 201 26.84 -21.13 15.38
N SER A 202 26.03 -22.13 15.73
CA SER A 202 26.48 -23.51 15.89
C SER A 202 26.39 -24.27 14.56
N PRO A 203 27.50 -24.79 14.02
CA PRO A 203 27.43 -25.83 13.01
C PRO A 203 26.55 -26.98 13.54
N PRO A 204 25.76 -27.67 12.69
CA PRO A 204 25.13 -28.91 13.13
C PRO A 204 26.24 -29.79 13.74
N ALA A 205 26.03 -30.24 14.98
CA ALA A 205 26.97 -31.13 15.62
C ALA A 205 27.16 -32.33 14.70
N THR A 206 28.30 -32.43 14.03
CA THR A 206 28.63 -33.61 13.25
C THR A 206 28.53 -34.78 14.22
N PRO A 207 27.63 -35.76 14.00
CA PRO A 207 27.59 -36.92 14.85
C PRO A 207 28.98 -37.54 14.76
N MET A 208 29.73 -37.51 15.86
CA MET A 208 30.96 -38.29 15.92
C MET A 208 30.52 -39.73 15.68
N PRO A 209 31.11 -40.43 14.69
CA PRO A 209 30.67 -41.78 14.35
C PRO A 209 30.84 -42.75 15.51
N TRP A 210 31.58 -42.35 16.55
CA TRP A 210 31.92 -43.14 17.71
C TRP A 210 31.20 -42.49 18.90
N GLY A 211 30.21 -43.21 19.44
CA GLY A 211 29.46 -42.77 20.62
C GLY A 211 30.35 -42.60 21.85
N SER A 212 29.79 -42.00 22.90
CA SER A 212 30.47 -41.66 24.17
C SER A 212 31.06 -42.85 24.95
N ASP A 213 30.94 -44.07 24.43
CA ASP A 213 31.40 -45.33 25.04
C ASP A 213 32.60 -45.95 24.30
N HIS A 214 33.39 -45.16 23.57
CA HIS A 214 34.61 -45.67 22.96
C HIS A 214 35.71 -45.86 24.06
N PRO A 215 36.28 -47.08 24.22
CA PRO A 215 37.27 -47.39 25.25
C PRO A 215 38.61 -46.66 25.05
#